data_AF-A0A927US29-F1
#
_entry.id   AF-A0A927US29-F1
#
_cell.length_a   1.000
_cell.length_b   1.000
_cell.length_c   1.000
_cell.angle_alpha   90.00
_cell.angle_beta   90.00
_cell.angle_gamma   90.00
#
_symmetry.space_group_name_H-M   'P 1'
#
loop_
_entity.id
_entity.type
_entity.pdbx_description
1 polymer ?
#
loop_
_entity_poly.entity_id
_entity_poly.type
_entity_poly.pdbx_seq_one_letter_code
_entity_poly.pdbx_strand_id
1 'polypeptide(L)'
;MPGNKYKWIMLLLVMNMLLLVGCGSDNNDIAAKKVKDDKLYFMSENYECNLVKDGWYSGISIPFVTEKKVDIDNFKVVVDTKVVYTHEITEIQDEELAYDTYLAYKDFDWGKLCALEADNKKELECSEYYDSYKDEFEKNKKDFNQVYKYMVTVNFDMSNMFMDEKIEEIKVIYKEKEYVCKLDSVILSMNYDYKMDNNDNNAFSFRTAASAGQNCTPNKEGMLLTRDYEFVVEDDVKIKSLSVLGDDSISLVKVFVDNTTSNTSSEFKNDMPLKSGDEGAFRIYLKDERFKSKLSYYSIATIDCEYEFNSKLYHTYIPVQYNCFLNAYEMYAVCVDKKDILSYYTEYAYEKFNDIWW
;
A
#
# COMPACT_ATOMS: atom_id res chain seq x y z
N MET A 1 -42.83 -57.89 -13.38
CA MET A 1 -42.35 -56.58 -12.88
C MET A 1 -40.82 -56.55 -12.81
N PRO A 2 -40.13 -56.12 -13.88
CA PRO A 2 -38.68 -55.90 -13.88
C PRO A 2 -38.38 -54.39 -13.87
N GLY A 3 -38.83 -53.67 -12.84
CA GLY A 3 -38.71 -52.19 -12.76
C GLY A 3 -37.61 -51.68 -11.82
N ASN A 4 -37.05 -52.55 -10.98
CA ASN A 4 -36.12 -52.12 -9.92
C ASN A 4 -34.64 -52.42 -10.19
N LYS A 5 -34.29 -53.39 -11.05
CA LYS A 5 -32.87 -53.70 -11.33
C LYS A 5 -32.19 -52.59 -12.15
N TYR A 6 -32.91 -51.95 -13.07
CA TYR A 6 -32.36 -50.88 -13.90
C TYR A 6 -32.14 -49.57 -13.15
N LYS A 7 -32.94 -49.28 -12.11
CA LYS A 7 -32.76 -48.08 -11.27
C LYS A 7 -31.46 -48.11 -10.49
N TRP A 8 -31.11 -49.26 -9.90
CA TRP A 8 -29.86 -49.41 -9.15
C TRP A 8 -28.63 -49.37 -10.06
N ILE A 9 -28.71 -49.95 -11.27
CA ILE A 9 -27.64 -49.89 -12.26
C ILE A 9 -27.43 -48.45 -12.75
N MET A 10 -28.51 -47.69 -12.97
CA MET A 10 -28.42 -46.28 -13.38
C MET A 10 -27.83 -45.40 -12.25
N LEU A 11 -28.18 -45.66 -10.98
CA LEU A 11 -27.63 -44.94 -9.84
C LEU A 11 -26.12 -45.21 -9.66
N LEU A 12 -25.69 -46.46 -9.86
CA LEU A 12 -24.28 -46.87 -9.84
C LEU A 12 -23.47 -46.26 -11.00
N LEU A 13 -24.08 -46.08 -12.17
CA LEU A 13 -23.44 -45.41 -13.31
C LEU A 13 -23.29 -43.89 -13.07
N VAL A 14 -24.29 -43.24 -12.46
CA VAL A 14 -24.21 -41.81 -12.12
C VAL A 14 -23.21 -41.56 -10.99
N MET A 15 -23.14 -42.42 -9.97
CA MET A 15 -22.10 -42.34 -8.93
C MET A 15 -20.69 -42.60 -9.47
N ASN A 16 -20.51 -43.54 -10.41
CA ASN A 16 -19.20 -43.73 -11.05
C ASN A 16 -18.82 -42.58 -11.98
N MET A 17 -19.78 -41.94 -12.66
CA MET A 17 -19.49 -40.70 -13.41
C MET A 17 -19.09 -39.55 -12.47
N LEU A 18 -19.71 -39.42 -11.29
CA LEU A 18 -19.35 -38.40 -10.30
C LEU A 18 -17.99 -38.68 -9.61
N LEU A 19 -17.60 -39.95 -9.48
CA LEU A 19 -16.29 -40.36 -8.96
C LEU A 19 -15.16 -40.32 -10.03
N LEU A 20 -15.50 -40.17 -11.30
CA LEU A 20 -14.56 -39.95 -12.42
C LEU A 20 -14.30 -38.46 -12.70
N VAL A 21 -14.87 -37.54 -11.91
CA VAL A 21 -14.54 -36.10 -11.92
C VAL A 21 -13.67 -35.73 -10.71
N GLY A 22 -12.80 -36.65 -10.30
CA GLY A 22 -11.77 -36.43 -9.28
C GLY A 22 -10.40 -36.86 -9.80
N CYS A 23 -9.43 -35.95 -9.70
CA CYS A 23 -8.01 -36.09 -10.05
C CYS A 23 -7.70 -36.08 -11.56
N GLY A 24 -7.94 -34.95 -12.21
CA GLY A 24 -7.02 -34.48 -13.25
C GLY A 24 -5.93 -33.67 -12.55
N SER A 25 -4.69 -34.14 -12.61
CA SER A 25 -3.52 -33.29 -12.37
C SER A 25 -3.70 -31.97 -13.13
N ASP A 26 -3.61 -30.85 -12.43
CA ASP A 26 -3.53 -29.53 -13.06
C ASP A 26 -2.29 -29.52 -13.95
N ASN A 27 -2.48 -29.92 -15.21
CA ASN A 27 -1.53 -29.66 -16.26
C ASN A 27 -1.43 -28.14 -16.35
N ASN A 28 -0.19 -27.67 -16.19
CA ASN A 28 0.29 -26.30 -16.40
C ASN A 28 0.06 -25.81 -17.84
N ASP A 29 -1.18 -25.83 -18.30
CA ASP A 29 -1.59 -25.07 -19.46
C ASP A 29 -2.00 -23.70 -18.97
N ILE A 30 -1.05 -22.75 -19.03
CA ILE A 30 -1.31 -21.31 -19.11
C ILE A 30 -2.02 -21.07 -20.46
N ALA A 31 -3.22 -21.66 -20.62
CA ALA A 31 -4.02 -21.58 -21.81
C ALA A 31 -4.95 -20.38 -21.64
N ALA A 32 -4.62 -19.32 -22.37
CA ALA A 32 -5.39 -18.10 -22.56
C ALA A 32 -6.91 -18.34 -22.43
N LYS A 33 -7.46 -18.02 -21.26
CA LYS A 33 -8.90 -17.87 -21.10
C LYS A 33 -9.34 -16.73 -22.01
N LYS A 34 -10.28 -17.03 -22.91
CA LYS A 34 -10.92 -16.05 -23.82
C LYS A 34 -11.32 -14.78 -23.06
N VAL A 35 -10.74 -13.66 -23.50
CA VAL A 35 -10.91 -12.30 -22.96
C VAL A 35 -12.38 -11.92 -22.89
N LYS A 36 -12.84 -11.55 -21.70
CA LYS A 36 -14.23 -11.21 -21.38
C LYS A 36 -14.31 -9.75 -20.97
N ASP A 37 -14.59 -8.87 -21.94
CA ASP A 37 -14.72 -7.40 -21.83
C ASP A 37 -13.53 -6.66 -21.19
N ASP A 38 -13.47 -5.34 -21.35
CA ASP A 38 -12.49 -4.46 -20.68
C ASP A 38 -12.80 -4.41 -19.17
N LYS A 39 -12.44 -5.48 -18.46
CA LYS A 39 -12.67 -5.62 -17.03
C LYS A 39 -11.53 -4.97 -16.26
N LEU A 40 -11.89 -4.10 -15.34
CA LEU A 40 -10.96 -3.47 -14.41
C LEU A 40 -10.90 -4.29 -13.12
N TYR A 41 -9.69 -4.46 -12.57
CA TYR A 41 -9.45 -5.16 -11.31
C TYR A 41 -8.80 -4.20 -10.32
N PHE A 42 -9.57 -3.71 -9.36
CA PHE A 42 -9.12 -2.78 -8.34
C PHE A 42 -8.54 -3.51 -7.14
N MET A 43 -7.53 -2.90 -6.51
CA MET A 43 -7.09 -3.23 -5.17
C MET A 43 -7.48 -2.09 -4.25
N SER A 44 -8.70 -2.16 -3.71
CA SER A 44 -9.25 -1.12 -2.83
C SER A 44 -9.40 -1.58 -1.37
N GLU A 45 -8.92 -2.77 -1.02
CA GLU A 45 -8.97 -3.25 0.37
C GLU A 45 -7.90 -2.57 1.22
N ASN A 46 -8.17 -2.38 2.53
CA ASN A 46 -7.23 -1.86 3.52
C ASN A 46 -6.83 -0.39 3.34
N TYR A 47 -7.83 0.46 3.11
CA TYR A 47 -7.70 1.92 3.09
C TYR A 47 -8.03 2.48 4.46
N GLU A 48 -7.01 3.00 5.15
CA GLU A 48 -7.07 3.47 6.54
C GLU A 48 -6.46 4.88 6.60
N CYS A 49 -7.22 5.92 6.23
CA CYS A 49 -6.70 7.28 6.07
C CYS A 49 -7.37 8.25 7.03
N ASN A 50 -6.58 9.11 7.66
CA ASN A 50 -7.05 10.30 8.34
C ASN A 50 -6.50 11.55 7.64
N LEU A 51 -7.32 12.14 6.77
CA LEU A 51 -7.00 13.36 6.03
C LEU A 51 -7.42 14.57 6.84
N VAL A 52 -6.44 15.26 7.41
CA VAL A 52 -6.67 16.45 8.25
C VAL A 52 -6.75 17.71 7.37
N LYS A 53 -7.72 18.58 7.67
CA LYS A 53 -7.96 19.84 6.94
C LYS A 53 -6.72 20.70 6.72
N ASP A 54 -5.90 20.85 7.76
CA ASP A 54 -4.67 21.66 7.73
C ASP A 54 -3.43 20.81 7.39
N GLY A 55 -3.63 19.54 7.01
CA GLY A 55 -2.58 18.71 6.43
C GLY A 55 -2.28 19.14 4.99
N TRP A 56 -1.01 19.12 4.61
CA TRP A 56 -0.60 19.51 3.25
C TRP A 56 -0.94 18.47 2.16
N TYR A 57 -1.44 17.28 2.55
CA TYR A 57 -1.86 16.23 1.63
C TYR A 57 -3.32 15.83 1.91
N SER A 58 -4.14 15.79 0.86
CA SER A 58 -5.58 15.56 0.94
C SER A 58 -6.09 14.59 -0.15
N GLY A 59 -5.25 13.65 -0.57
CA GLY A 59 -5.55 12.72 -1.66
C GLY A 59 -5.65 11.25 -1.23
N ILE A 60 -6.38 10.44 -2.00
CA ILE A 60 -6.30 8.98 -1.96
C ILE A 60 -6.10 8.42 -3.36
N SER A 61 -5.30 7.36 -3.46
CA SER A 61 -4.96 6.73 -4.74
C SER A 61 -5.32 5.25 -4.72
N ILE A 62 -6.12 4.81 -5.69
CA ILE A 62 -6.60 3.43 -5.84
C ILE A 62 -6.03 2.80 -7.11
N PRO A 63 -5.10 1.83 -7.00
CA PRO A 63 -4.53 1.20 -8.16
C PRO A 63 -5.50 0.16 -8.75
N PHE A 64 -5.45 0.00 -10.07
CA PHE A 64 -6.15 -1.06 -10.77
C PHE A 64 -5.34 -1.60 -11.95
N VAL A 65 -5.65 -2.84 -12.34
CA VAL A 65 -5.04 -3.50 -13.50
C VAL A 65 -6.08 -3.94 -14.52
N THR A 66 -5.60 -4.12 -15.75
CA THR A 66 -6.39 -4.54 -16.91
C THR A 66 -5.49 -5.28 -17.91
N GLU A 67 -6.06 -6.21 -18.67
CA GLU A 67 -5.36 -6.94 -19.75
C GLU A 67 -5.24 -6.12 -21.04
N LYS A 68 -5.85 -4.93 -21.10
CA LYS A 68 -5.84 -4.04 -22.26
C LYS A 68 -5.70 -2.59 -21.84
N LYS A 69 -4.96 -1.80 -22.64
CA LYS A 69 -4.93 -0.34 -22.47
C LYS A 69 -6.34 0.22 -22.46
N VAL A 70 -6.60 1.11 -21.51
CA VAL A 70 -7.87 1.81 -21.39
C VAL A 70 -7.71 3.23 -21.89
N ASP A 71 -8.81 3.78 -22.38
CA ASP A 71 -8.88 5.20 -22.72
C ASP A 71 -9.29 5.97 -21.45
N ILE A 72 -8.33 6.72 -20.89
CA ILE A 72 -8.47 7.43 -19.63
C ILE A 72 -9.56 8.50 -19.66
N ASP A 73 -9.89 9.03 -20.84
CA ASP A 73 -10.93 10.07 -21.01
C ASP A 73 -12.35 9.51 -20.81
N ASN A 74 -12.52 8.19 -20.83
CA ASN A 74 -13.82 7.52 -20.63
C ASN A 74 -14.11 7.17 -19.16
N PHE A 75 -13.29 7.65 -18.22
CA PHE A 75 -13.50 7.43 -16.80
C PHE A 75 -14.34 8.54 -16.18
N LYS A 76 -15.17 8.15 -15.22
CA LYS A 76 -15.84 9.06 -14.29
C LYS A 76 -15.70 8.53 -12.88
N VAL A 77 -15.27 9.38 -11.95
CA VAL A 77 -15.16 9.03 -10.53
C VAL A 77 -16.23 9.77 -9.72
N VAL A 78 -17.00 9.01 -8.95
CA VAL A 78 -18.07 9.52 -8.08
C VAL A 78 -17.74 9.16 -6.64
N VAL A 79 -17.70 10.18 -5.79
CA VAL A 79 -17.52 10.05 -4.35
C VAL A 79 -18.74 10.66 -3.67
N ASP A 80 -19.36 9.92 -2.74
CA ASP A 80 -20.47 10.44 -1.94
C ASP A 80 -19.90 11.28 -0.80
N THR A 81 -19.66 12.56 -1.09
CA THR A 81 -19.04 13.52 -0.17
C THR A 81 -19.61 14.91 -0.37
N LYS A 82 -19.62 15.71 0.70
CA LYS A 82 -19.91 17.15 0.63
C LYS A 82 -18.66 17.99 0.34
N VAL A 83 -17.47 17.42 0.52
CA VAL A 83 -16.19 18.06 0.23
C VAL A 83 -15.98 18.07 -1.29
N VAL A 84 -15.61 19.22 -1.83
CA VAL A 84 -15.29 19.35 -3.25
C VAL A 84 -14.06 18.48 -3.54
N TYR A 85 -14.06 17.76 -4.65
CA TYR A 85 -12.93 16.92 -5.02
C TYR A 85 -12.65 16.99 -6.52
N THR A 86 -11.39 16.72 -6.88
CA THR A 86 -10.96 16.44 -8.25
C THR A 86 -10.48 15.00 -8.35
N HIS A 87 -10.39 14.49 -9.57
CA HIS A 87 -9.82 13.17 -9.80
C HIS A 87 -9.01 13.15 -11.08
N GLU A 88 -8.07 12.22 -11.13
CA GLU A 88 -7.28 11.89 -12.31
C GLU A 88 -7.07 10.38 -12.43
N ILE A 89 -6.82 9.93 -13.65
CA ILE A 89 -6.42 8.57 -13.97
C ILE A 89 -5.03 8.62 -14.56
N THR A 90 -4.08 7.97 -13.92
CA THR A 90 -2.68 7.97 -14.36
C THR A 90 -2.27 6.55 -14.76
N GLU A 91 -1.71 6.39 -15.97
CA GLU A 91 -1.04 5.16 -16.38
C GLU A 91 0.29 5.05 -15.62
N ILE A 92 0.47 3.94 -14.92
CA ILE A 92 1.76 3.60 -14.31
C ILE A 92 2.55 2.86 -15.38
N GLN A 93 3.81 3.25 -15.59
CA GLN A 93 4.66 2.73 -16.67
C GLN A 93 4.64 1.21 -16.76
N ASP A 94 4.76 0.70 -18.00
CA ASP A 94 4.79 -0.73 -18.30
C ASP A 94 5.86 -1.43 -17.44
N GLU A 95 5.41 -2.26 -16.52
CA GLU A 95 6.25 -3.12 -15.70
C GLU A 95 6.46 -4.44 -16.45
N GLU A 96 7.60 -5.10 -16.24
CA GLU A 96 7.88 -6.44 -16.75
C GLU A 96 7.58 -7.49 -15.66
N LEU A 97 7.21 -8.72 -16.07
CA LEU A 97 7.03 -9.81 -15.12
C LEU A 97 8.36 -10.12 -14.43
N ALA A 98 8.41 -9.90 -13.11
CA ALA A 98 9.57 -10.25 -12.29
C ALA A 98 9.63 -11.77 -12.03
N TYR A 99 10.85 -12.29 -11.83
CA TYR A 99 11.06 -13.71 -11.52
C TYR A 99 10.37 -14.12 -10.21
N ASP A 100 10.42 -13.27 -9.17
CA ASP A 100 9.74 -13.52 -7.89
C ASP A 100 8.23 -13.66 -8.05
N THR A 101 7.61 -12.81 -8.88
CA THR A 101 6.20 -12.93 -9.24
C THR A 101 5.91 -14.21 -10.01
N TYR A 102 6.81 -14.63 -10.90
CA TYR A 102 6.70 -15.91 -11.62
C TYR A 102 6.79 -17.12 -10.67
N LEU A 103 7.67 -17.08 -9.67
CA LEU A 103 7.81 -18.14 -8.67
C LEU A 103 6.52 -18.36 -7.87
N ALA A 104 5.72 -17.31 -7.65
CA ALA A 104 4.40 -17.46 -7.05
C ALA A 104 3.43 -18.30 -7.91
N TYR A 105 3.56 -18.27 -9.25
CA TYR A 105 2.78 -19.16 -10.12
C TYR A 105 3.22 -20.63 -10.02
N LYS A 106 4.43 -20.89 -9.51
CA LYS A 106 5.02 -22.22 -9.31
C LYS A 106 4.87 -22.74 -7.88
N ASP A 107 4.13 -22.01 -7.04
CA ASP A 107 3.93 -22.34 -5.63
C ASP A 107 5.28 -22.57 -4.91
N PHE A 108 6.24 -21.69 -5.20
CA PHE A 108 7.59 -21.73 -4.64
C PHE A 108 7.58 -21.56 -3.11
N ASP A 109 8.37 -22.36 -2.40
CA ASP A 109 8.42 -22.37 -0.93
C ASP A 109 9.54 -21.41 -0.45
N TRP A 110 9.13 -20.17 -0.17
CA TRP A 110 9.99 -19.10 0.32
C TRP A 110 10.59 -19.43 1.70
N GLY A 111 9.81 -20.01 2.61
CA GLY A 111 10.29 -20.48 3.91
C GLY A 111 11.43 -21.50 3.80
N LYS A 112 11.36 -22.43 2.84
CA LYS A 112 12.47 -23.37 2.57
C LYS A 112 13.72 -22.66 2.09
N LEU A 113 13.60 -21.67 1.20
CA LEU A 113 14.76 -20.88 0.74
C LEU A 113 15.42 -20.17 1.93
N CYS A 114 14.64 -19.50 2.77
CA CYS A 114 15.14 -18.86 3.99
C CYS A 114 15.86 -19.84 4.93
N ALA A 115 15.29 -21.03 5.13
CA ALA A 115 15.90 -22.06 5.97
C ALA A 115 17.24 -22.58 5.40
N LEU A 116 17.34 -22.70 4.07
CA LEU A 116 18.60 -23.08 3.40
C LEU A 116 19.66 -22.00 3.54
N GLU A 117 19.31 -20.73 3.41
CA GLU A 117 20.27 -19.62 3.54
C GLU A 117 20.74 -19.38 4.96
N ALA A 118 19.87 -19.61 5.95
CA ALA A 118 20.27 -19.55 7.37
C ALA A 118 21.31 -20.63 7.71
N ASP A 119 21.32 -21.75 6.98
CA ASP A 119 22.36 -22.77 7.04
C ASP A 119 23.50 -22.44 6.05
N ASN A 120 24.43 -21.60 6.50
CA ASN A 120 25.62 -21.13 5.74
C ASN A 120 26.49 -22.24 5.09
N LYS A 121 26.19 -23.53 5.30
CA LYS A 121 26.84 -24.67 4.63
C LYS A 121 26.19 -25.06 3.30
N LYS A 122 25.08 -24.43 2.94
CA LYS A 122 24.19 -24.84 1.82
C LYS A 122 24.08 -23.79 0.70
N GLU A 123 25.09 -22.95 0.53
CA GLU A 123 25.06 -21.87 -0.48
C GLU A 123 24.76 -22.38 -1.91
N LEU A 124 25.36 -23.51 -2.30
CA LEU A 124 25.06 -24.14 -3.59
C LEU A 124 23.62 -24.67 -3.67
N GLU A 125 23.14 -25.37 -2.63
CA GLU A 125 21.75 -25.88 -2.58
C GLU A 125 20.73 -24.74 -2.63
N CYS A 126 21.03 -23.61 -1.99
CA CYS A 126 20.23 -22.40 -2.03
C CYS A 126 20.12 -21.84 -3.45
N SER A 127 21.27 -21.63 -4.10
CA SER A 127 21.29 -21.10 -5.47
C SER A 127 20.57 -22.02 -6.44
N GLU A 128 20.80 -23.33 -6.36
CA GLU A 128 20.12 -24.32 -7.19
C GLU A 128 18.61 -24.35 -6.92
N TYR A 129 18.20 -24.18 -5.67
CA TYR A 129 16.79 -24.13 -5.31
C TYR A 129 16.10 -22.90 -5.88
N TYR A 130 16.65 -21.69 -5.68
CA TYR A 130 16.09 -20.45 -6.21
C TYR A 130 16.11 -20.38 -7.74
N ASP A 131 17.19 -20.83 -8.38
CA ASP A 131 17.31 -20.80 -9.85
C ASP A 131 16.61 -21.99 -10.54
N SER A 132 15.97 -22.90 -9.80
CA SER A 132 15.36 -24.13 -10.35
C SER A 132 14.30 -23.88 -11.45
N TYR A 133 13.70 -22.69 -11.49
CA TYR A 133 12.70 -22.30 -12.49
C TYR A 133 13.20 -21.24 -13.47
N LYS A 134 14.46 -20.83 -13.41
CA LYS A 134 15.00 -19.68 -14.14
C LYS A 134 15.00 -19.88 -15.65
N ASP A 135 15.43 -21.06 -16.11
CA ASP A 135 15.40 -21.40 -17.54
C ASP A 135 13.97 -21.44 -18.08
N GLU A 136 13.02 -21.94 -17.27
CA GLU A 136 11.61 -21.96 -17.63
C GLU A 136 11.04 -20.54 -17.70
N PHE A 137 11.36 -19.69 -16.72
CA PHE A 137 10.98 -18.28 -16.70
C PHE A 137 11.50 -17.53 -17.92
N GLU A 138 12.79 -17.64 -18.24
CA GLU A 138 13.38 -16.95 -19.38
C GLU A 138 12.76 -17.37 -20.71
N LYS A 139 12.35 -18.64 -20.82
CA LYS A 139 11.65 -19.16 -21.98
C LYS A 139 10.20 -18.66 -22.06
N ASN A 140 9.49 -18.63 -20.94
CA ASN A 140 8.04 -18.43 -20.91
C ASN A 140 7.62 -16.99 -20.61
N LYS A 141 8.51 -16.11 -20.11
CA LYS A 141 8.14 -14.73 -19.72
C LYS A 141 7.53 -13.90 -20.84
N LYS A 142 7.86 -14.22 -22.10
CA LYS A 142 7.29 -13.57 -23.29
C LYS A 142 5.88 -14.04 -23.63
N ASP A 143 5.47 -15.19 -23.10
CA ASP A 143 4.16 -15.78 -23.34
C ASP A 143 3.12 -15.30 -22.31
N PHE A 144 3.55 -14.57 -21.28
CA PHE A 144 2.62 -13.91 -20.35
C PHE A 144 1.90 -12.76 -21.03
N ASN A 145 0.60 -12.66 -20.77
CA ASN A 145 -0.20 -11.55 -21.26
C ASN A 145 0.31 -10.24 -20.65
N GLN A 146 0.44 -9.21 -21.49
CA GLN A 146 0.72 -7.87 -21.00
C GLN A 146 -0.38 -7.42 -20.03
N VAL A 147 0.04 -6.92 -18.88
CA VAL A 147 -0.84 -6.28 -17.90
C VAL A 147 -0.55 -4.79 -17.89
N TYR A 148 -1.60 -3.97 -17.86
CA TYR A 148 -1.49 -2.52 -17.71
C TYR A 148 -1.99 -2.12 -16.33
N LYS A 149 -1.25 -1.22 -15.69
CA LYS A 149 -1.57 -0.69 -14.38
C LYS A 149 -1.89 0.80 -14.46
N TYR A 150 -2.91 1.18 -13.72
CA TYR A 150 -3.38 2.54 -13.64
C TYR A 150 -3.67 2.88 -12.18
N MET A 151 -3.79 4.17 -11.90
CA MET A 151 -4.13 4.68 -10.58
C MET A 151 -5.24 5.71 -10.70
N VAL A 152 -6.31 5.51 -9.94
CA VAL A 152 -7.33 6.54 -9.70
C VAL A 152 -6.87 7.39 -8.53
N THR A 153 -6.59 8.66 -8.74
CA THR A 153 -6.30 9.58 -7.63
C THR A 153 -7.50 10.50 -7.43
N VAL A 154 -7.98 10.61 -6.20
CA VAL A 154 -9.02 11.56 -5.78
C VAL A 154 -8.39 12.54 -4.81
N ASN A 155 -8.42 13.84 -5.14
CA ASN A 155 -7.90 14.91 -4.28
C ASN A 155 -9.07 15.71 -3.72
N PHE A 156 -9.14 15.82 -2.40
CA PHE A 156 -10.17 16.56 -1.69
C PHE A 156 -9.72 18.00 -1.43
N ASP A 157 -10.57 18.97 -1.75
CA ASP A 157 -10.40 20.37 -1.35
C ASP A 157 -10.89 20.56 0.09
N MET A 158 -9.97 20.39 1.03
CA MET A 158 -10.27 20.45 2.46
C MET A 158 -10.54 21.87 2.97
N SER A 159 -10.24 22.92 2.18
CA SER A 159 -10.33 24.31 2.63
C SER A 159 -11.75 24.71 3.09
N ASN A 160 -12.76 24.16 2.42
CA ASN A 160 -14.18 24.46 2.63
C ASN A 160 -14.87 23.46 3.56
N MET A 161 -14.12 22.62 4.27
CA MET A 161 -14.71 21.63 5.17
C MET A 161 -15.23 22.29 6.46
N PHE A 162 -16.42 21.86 6.91
CA PHE A 162 -17.12 22.37 8.11
C PHE A 162 -17.54 21.29 9.13
N MET A 163 -17.35 20.01 8.82
CA MET A 163 -17.57 18.89 9.73
C MET A 163 -16.85 17.65 9.23
N ASP A 164 -16.45 16.76 10.11
CA ASP A 164 -15.85 15.46 9.76
C ASP A 164 -16.77 14.67 8.83
N GLU A 165 -16.16 13.95 7.88
CA GLU A 165 -16.87 13.12 6.92
C GLU A 165 -16.14 11.79 6.76
N LYS A 166 -16.92 10.70 6.64
CA LYS A 166 -16.38 9.37 6.38
C LYS A 166 -16.68 9.00 4.92
N ILE A 167 -15.66 8.58 4.19
CA ILE A 167 -15.78 8.04 2.84
C ILE A 167 -15.65 6.51 2.91
N GLU A 168 -16.73 5.81 2.61
CA GLU A 168 -16.79 4.35 2.69
C GLU A 168 -16.63 3.67 1.32
N GLU A 169 -16.86 4.41 0.24
CA GLU A 169 -16.68 3.89 -1.12
C GLU A 169 -16.39 4.99 -2.14
N ILE A 170 -15.68 4.59 -3.19
CA ILE A 170 -15.52 5.36 -4.43
C ILE A 170 -16.09 4.54 -5.58
N LYS A 171 -16.89 5.18 -6.44
CA LYS A 171 -17.42 4.56 -7.65
C LYS A 171 -16.63 5.02 -8.86
N VAL A 172 -16.06 4.06 -9.57
CA VAL A 172 -15.35 4.29 -10.83
C VAL A 172 -16.23 3.76 -11.95
N ILE A 173 -16.61 4.63 -12.87
CA ILE A 173 -17.44 4.29 -14.02
C ILE A 173 -16.57 4.31 -15.28
N TYR A 174 -16.54 3.20 -16.01
CA TYR A 174 -15.82 3.07 -17.27
C TYR A 174 -16.69 2.35 -18.30
N LYS A 175 -16.92 2.99 -19.46
CA LYS A 175 -17.78 2.48 -20.54
C LYS A 175 -19.12 1.94 -20.03
N GLU A 176 -19.83 2.77 -19.24
CA GLU A 176 -21.13 2.46 -18.63
C GLU A 176 -21.12 1.35 -17.56
N LYS A 177 -19.98 0.73 -17.26
CA LYS A 177 -19.83 -0.22 -16.15
C LYS A 177 -19.38 0.50 -14.89
N GLU A 178 -20.09 0.26 -13.79
CA GLU A 178 -19.76 0.77 -12.47
C GLU A 178 -18.91 -0.25 -11.70
N TYR A 179 -17.82 0.23 -11.11
CA TYR A 179 -16.94 -0.49 -10.20
C TYR A 179 -16.98 0.20 -8.85
N VAL A 180 -17.38 -0.53 -7.81
CA VAL A 180 -17.45 -0.01 -6.44
C VAL A 180 -16.19 -0.40 -5.69
N CYS A 181 -15.36 0.59 -5.39
CA CYS A 181 -14.17 0.46 -4.56
C CYS A 181 -14.56 0.74 -3.12
N LYS A 182 -14.75 -0.31 -2.32
CA LYS A 182 -15.01 -0.16 -0.88
C LYS A 182 -13.74 0.28 -0.17
N LEU A 183 -13.88 1.17 0.79
CA LEU A 183 -12.80 1.70 1.64
C LEU A 183 -13.14 1.41 3.10
N ASP A 184 -12.15 1.02 3.90
CA ASP A 184 -12.40 0.56 5.27
C ASP A 184 -12.62 1.73 6.23
N SER A 185 -11.68 2.67 6.27
CA SER A 185 -11.74 3.86 7.13
C SER A 185 -11.01 5.04 6.49
N VAL A 186 -11.67 5.74 5.57
CA VAL A 186 -11.19 7.06 5.11
C VAL A 186 -12.00 8.14 5.80
N ILE A 187 -11.34 8.89 6.66
CA ILE A 187 -11.93 9.99 7.42
C ILE A 187 -11.30 11.30 6.92
N LEU A 188 -12.17 12.18 6.47
CA LEU A 188 -11.86 13.59 6.27
C LEU A 188 -12.14 14.28 7.62
N SER A 189 -11.11 14.87 8.23
CA SER A 189 -11.17 15.41 9.59
C SER A 189 -11.00 16.92 9.58
N MET A 190 -11.99 17.61 10.14
CA MET A 190 -11.81 18.97 10.64
C MET A 190 -11.00 18.87 11.91
N ASN A 191 -9.72 19.22 11.88
CA ASN A 191 -8.98 19.27 13.12
C ASN A 191 -9.55 20.39 14.02
N TYR A 192 -10.20 20.00 15.12
CA TYR A 192 -10.98 20.88 15.99
C TYR A 192 -10.16 21.54 17.11
N ASP A 193 -8.83 21.36 17.15
CA ASP A 193 -7.97 22.05 18.14
C ASP A 193 -7.68 23.53 17.81
N TYR A 194 -8.57 24.15 17.02
CA TYR A 194 -8.68 25.60 16.79
C TYR A 194 -9.01 26.43 18.05
N LYS A 195 -8.90 25.87 19.26
CA LYS A 195 -8.92 26.65 20.51
C LYS A 195 -7.62 27.40 20.76
N MET A 196 -6.57 27.17 19.97
CA MET A 196 -5.34 27.95 20.01
C MET A 196 -5.34 29.01 18.91
N ASP A 197 -5.40 30.28 19.30
CA ASP A 197 -5.39 31.49 18.45
C ASP A 197 -4.17 31.64 17.51
N ASN A 198 -3.26 30.66 17.40
CA ASN A 198 -1.97 30.84 16.73
C ASN A 198 -1.58 29.63 15.87
N ASN A 199 -2.24 29.42 14.72
CA ASN A 199 -1.84 28.41 13.72
C ASN A 199 -1.10 28.99 12.50
N ASP A 200 -1.01 30.32 12.37
CA ASP A 200 -0.37 30.99 11.23
C ASP A 200 1.01 31.57 11.60
N ASN A 201 1.94 30.72 12.05
CA ASN A 201 3.32 31.16 12.26
C ASN A 201 4.31 30.30 11.48
N ASN A 202 5.18 30.97 10.72
CA ASN A 202 6.20 30.36 9.87
C ASN A 202 7.53 30.12 10.61
N ALA A 203 7.59 30.32 11.94
CA ALA A 203 8.79 30.10 12.75
C ALA A 203 9.38 28.68 12.59
N PHE A 204 8.51 27.69 12.34
CA PHE A 204 8.87 26.32 12.02
C PHE A 204 7.89 25.77 10.99
N SER A 205 8.40 25.14 9.92
CA SER A 205 7.56 24.55 8.88
C SER A 205 8.22 23.33 8.25
N PHE A 206 7.40 22.41 7.75
CA PHE A 206 7.87 21.30 6.93
C PHE A 206 7.92 21.72 5.45
N ARG A 207 9.02 21.39 4.77
CA ARG A 207 9.14 21.50 3.32
C ARG A 207 8.82 20.13 2.72
N THR A 208 8.04 20.13 1.64
CA THR A 208 7.67 18.88 0.97
C THR A 208 8.73 18.52 -0.07
N ALA A 209 9.52 17.47 0.16
CA ALA A 209 10.34 16.86 -0.87
C ALA A 209 9.48 15.99 -1.81
N ALA A 210 8.57 16.62 -2.56
CA ALA A 210 7.58 16.00 -3.44
C ALA A 210 6.61 15.00 -2.74
N SER A 211 5.35 15.03 -3.19
CA SER A 211 4.25 14.18 -2.74
C SER A 211 4.38 12.72 -3.21
N ALA A 212 5.53 12.09 -2.98
CA ALA A 212 5.72 10.67 -3.26
C ALA A 212 5.31 9.88 -2.02
N GLY A 213 4.12 9.27 -2.05
CA GLY A 213 3.70 8.30 -1.05
C GLY A 213 4.80 7.27 -0.78
N GLN A 214 4.99 6.92 0.48
CA GLN A 214 6.08 6.05 0.88
C GLN A 214 5.74 4.60 0.55
N ASN A 215 6.47 4.01 -0.38
CA ASN A 215 6.33 2.59 -0.67
C ASN A 215 6.83 1.78 0.53
N CYS A 216 5.91 1.13 1.23
CA CYS A 216 6.22 0.20 2.30
C CYS A 216 6.12 -1.25 1.82
N THR A 217 7.07 -2.07 2.25
CA THR A 217 7.07 -3.50 1.98
C THR A 217 6.16 -4.21 2.97
N PRO A 218 5.23 -5.08 2.51
CA PRO A 218 4.43 -5.92 3.40
C PRO A 218 5.31 -6.65 4.41
N ASN A 219 4.94 -6.61 5.70
CA ASN A 219 5.73 -7.25 6.74
C ASN A 219 4.89 -7.80 7.90
N LYS A 220 5.49 -8.70 8.67
CA LYS A 220 4.83 -9.41 9.78
C LYS A 220 4.76 -8.60 11.09
N GLU A 221 5.35 -7.41 11.13
CA GLU A 221 5.45 -6.60 12.35
C GLU A 221 4.55 -5.34 12.33
N GLY A 222 4.00 -4.98 11.17
CA GLY A 222 3.19 -3.77 10.99
C GLY A 222 4.02 -2.49 11.11
N MET A 223 5.32 -2.58 10.85
CA MET A 223 6.25 -1.50 11.10
C MET A 223 6.64 -0.78 9.82
N LEU A 224 6.85 0.52 9.95
CA LEU A 224 7.00 1.44 8.84
C LEU A 224 8.11 2.44 9.17
N LEU A 225 9.01 2.64 8.21
CA LEU A 225 9.99 3.71 8.25
C LEU A 225 9.64 4.74 7.18
N THR A 226 9.54 6.00 7.59
CA THR A 226 9.37 7.11 6.68
C THR A 226 10.72 7.72 6.28
N ARG A 227 10.85 8.07 5.02
CA ARG A 227 11.93 8.88 4.46
C ARG A 227 11.65 10.38 4.65
N ASP A 228 12.60 11.03 5.30
CA ASP A 228 12.95 12.45 5.36
C ASP A 228 11.80 13.45 5.12
N TYR A 229 11.06 13.78 6.19
CA TYR A 229 10.19 14.96 6.21
C TYR A 229 11.03 16.20 6.49
N GLU A 230 11.38 16.93 5.44
CA GLU A 230 12.23 18.10 5.53
C GLU A 230 11.58 19.21 6.36
N PHE A 231 12.35 19.89 7.19
CA PHE A 231 11.89 21.03 7.97
C PHE A 231 12.83 22.21 7.81
N VAL A 232 12.28 23.41 8.05
CA VAL A 232 13.03 24.65 8.19
C VAL A 232 12.54 25.48 9.36
N VAL A 233 13.50 26.11 10.01
CA VAL A 233 13.33 26.92 11.21
C VAL A 233 13.67 28.37 10.86
N GLU A 234 12.66 29.24 10.81
CA GLU A 234 12.85 30.67 10.53
C GLU A 234 13.26 31.44 11.80
N ASP A 235 12.78 31.02 12.96
CA ASP A 235 13.06 31.63 14.26
C ASP A 235 13.44 30.56 15.30
N ASP A 236 14.15 30.93 16.37
CA ASP A 236 14.46 30.00 17.46
C ASP A 236 13.17 29.41 18.06
N VAL A 237 13.01 28.09 17.95
CA VAL A 237 11.85 27.34 18.44
C VAL A 237 12.26 26.20 19.36
N LYS A 238 11.28 25.64 20.06
CA LYS A 238 11.44 24.39 20.80
C LYS A 238 10.31 23.43 20.47
N ILE A 239 10.64 22.27 19.93
CA ILE A 239 9.66 21.21 19.69
C ILE A 239 9.33 20.54 21.01
N LYS A 240 8.06 20.57 21.39
CA LYS A 240 7.55 20.14 22.69
C LYS A 240 7.15 18.68 22.65
N SER A 241 6.43 18.28 21.61
CA SER A 241 5.96 16.91 21.43
C SER A 241 5.66 16.58 19.98
N LEU A 242 5.75 15.28 19.68
CA LEU A 242 5.27 14.66 18.45
C LEU A 242 4.25 13.59 18.84
N SER A 243 3.08 13.58 18.21
CA SER A 243 2.03 12.58 18.50
C SER A 243 1.23 12.22 17.26
N VAL A 244 0.66 11.01 17.22
CA VAL A 244 -0.23 10.59 16.13
C VAL A 244 -1.64 11.11 16.40
N LEU A 245 -2.27 11.75 15.42
CA LEU A 245 -3.63 12.26 15.53
C LEU A 245 -4.69 11.22 15.15
N GLY A 246 -5.67 11.06 16.03
CA GLY A 246 -6.97 10.47 15.72
C GLY A 246 -6.99 8.96 15.46
N ASP A 247 -5.90 8.23 15.75
CA ASP A 247 -5.83 6.79 15.52
C ASP A 247 -4.95 6.07 16.56
N ASP A 248 -5.59 5.37 17.51
CA ASP A 248 -4.91 4.61 18.56
C ASP A 248 -4.26 3.32 18.06
N SER A 249 -4.56 2.88 16.82
CA SER A 249 -3.97 1.68 16.22
C SER A 249 -2.59 1.94 15.60
N ILE A 250 -2.23 3.22 15.45
CA ILE A 250 -0.92 3.66 14.98
C ILE A 250 -0.16 4.26 16.17
N SER A 251 1.07 3.81 16.37
CA SER A 251 1.95 4.35 17.40
C SER A 251 3.24 4.90 16.82
N LEU A 252 3.66 6.05 17.36
CA LEU A 252 4.97 6.64 17.10
C LEU A 252 6.02 5.87 17.91
N VAL A 253 6.90 5.13 17.23
CA VAL A 253 7.91 4.29 17.87
C VAL A 253 9.15 5.12 18.22
N LYS A 254 9.69 5.84 17.23
CA LYS A 254 10.86 6.71 17.38
C LYS A 254 10.88 7.74 16.25
N VAL A 255 11.54 8.86 16.49
CA VAL A 255 11.81 9.89 15.47
C VAL A 255 13.29 10.24 15.54
N PHE A 256 13.97 10.27 14.41
CA PHE A 256 15.30 10.88 14.31
C PHE A 256 15.19 12.23 13.63
N VAL A 257 15.89 13.19 14.19
CA VAL A 257 16.04 14.54 13.66
C VAL A 257 17.45 14.67 13.12
N ASP A 258 17.54 14.77 11.80
CA ASP A 258 18.77 15.03 11.07
C ASP A 258 18.83 16.52 10.76
N ASN A 259 19.76 17.24 11.37
CA ASN A 259 19.97 18.66 11.12
C ASN A 259 21.15 18.81 10.14
N THR A 260 20.86 19.32 8.95
CA THR A 260 21.84 19.51 7.88
C THR A 260 22.77 20.68 8.16
N THR A 261 22.30 21.72 8.87
CA THR A 261 23.09 22.89 9.24
C THR A 261 24.20 22.55 10.23
N SER A 262 23.92 21.71 11.23
CA SER A 262 24.90 21.24 12.22
C SER A 262 25.57 19.91 11.87
N ASN A 263 25.11 19.23 10.81
CA ASN A 263 25.53 17.87 10.42
C ASN A 263 25.41 16.87 11.60
N THR A 264 24.27 16.91 12.30
CA THR A 264 23.99 16.05 13.44
C THR A 264 22.73 15.22 13.21
N SER A 265 22.76 13.97 13.65
CA SER A 265 21.60 13.09 13.73
C SER A 265 21.34 12.73 15.18
N SER A 266 20.10 12.90 15.65
CA SER A 266 19.74 12.57 17.03
C SER A 266 18.31 12.05 17.13
N GLU A 267 18.08 11.11 18.04
CA GLU A 267 16.72 10.70 18.37
C GLU A 267 15.99 11.86 19.07
N PHE A 268 14.77 12.12 18.63
CA PHE A 268 13.89 13.14 19.20
C PHE A 268 13.68 12.89 20.69
N LYS A 269 13.77 13.98 21.44
CA LYS A 269 13.40 14.03 22.85
C LYS A 269 12.52 15.25 23.03
N ASN A 270 11.52 15.15 23.89
CA ASN A 270 10.67 16.28 24.24
C ASN A 270 11.54 17.48 24.64
N ASP A 271 11.05 18.68 24.32
CA ASP A 271 11.75 19.95 24.52
C ASP A 271 13.04 20.11 23.66
N MET A 272 13.04 19.60 22.43
CA MET A 272 14.17 19.74 21.50
C MET A 272 14.28 21.18 20.97
N PRO A 273 15.38 21.90 21.26
CA PRO A 273 15.59 23.24 20.72
C PRO A 273 16.08 23.17 19.27
N LEU A 274 15.54 24.05 18.42
CA LEU A 274 16.03 24.31 17.07
C LEU A 274 16.29 25.81 16.92
N LYS A 275 17.35 26.16 16.19
CA LYS A 275 17.79 27.53 16.00
C LYS A 275 17.30 28.10 14.67
N SER A 276 17.09 29.40 14.62
CA SER A 276 16.86 30.13 13.37
C SER A 276 17.96 29.78 12.34
N GLY A 277 17.52 29.39 11.13
CA GLY A 277 18.38 28.92 10.05
C GLY A 277 18.72 27.42 10.09
N ASP A 278 18.21 26.66 11.06
CA ASP A 278 18.30 25.20 11.03
C ASP A 278 17.41 24.66 9.90
N GLU A 279 17.99 23.79 9.08
CA GLU A 279 17.30 22.98 8.09
C GLU A 279 17.64 21.50 8.36
N GLY A 280 16.76 20.60 7.99
CA GLY A 280 16.95 19.18 8.26
C GLY A 280 15.77 18.32 7.84
N ALA A 281 15.71 17.09 8.35
CA ALA A 281 14.61 16.18 8.11
C ALA A 281 14.27 15.31 9.33
N PHE A 282 13.00 14.90 9.40
CA PHE A 282 12.54 13.88 10.34
C PHE A 282 12.45 12.53 9.67
N ARG A 283 13.10 11.52 10.25
CA ARG A 283 12.86 10.10 9.97
C ARG A 283 11.96 9.53 11.04
N ILE A 284 10.74 9.16 10.66
CA ILE A 284 9.67 8.76 11.56
C ILE A 284 9.49 7.24 11.46
N TYR A 285 9.43 6.58 12.61
CA TYR A 285 9.14 5.16 12.70
C TYR A 285 7.77 4.99 13.32
N LEU A 286 6.88 4.36 12.57
CA LEU A 286 5.51 4.07 12.99
C LEU A 286 5.30 2.57 13.11
N LYS A 287 4.39 2.21 14.00
CA LYS A 287 3.82 0.87 14.06
C LYS A 287 2.31 0.98 13.86
N ASP A 288 1.82 0.33 12.81
CA ASP A 288 0.40 0.21 12.48
C ASP A 288 0.02 -1.28 12.56
N GLU A 289 -0.69 -1.66 13.62
CA GLU A 289 -1.08 -3.07 13.83
C GLU A 289 -2.02 -3.57 12.72
N ARG A 290 -2.76 -2.68 12.05
CA ARG A 290 -3.64 -3.06 10.95
C ARG A 290 -2.84 -3.40 9.71
N PHE A 291 -1.63 -2.86 9.52
CA PHE A 291 -0.80 -3.14 8.35
C PHE A 291 -0.17 -4.55 8.39
N LYS A 292 -0.05 -5.15 9.58
CA LYS A 292 0.59 -6.44 9.77
C LYS A 292 0.06 -7.51 8.80
N SER A 293 0.99 -8.10 8.04
CA SER A 293 0.73 -9.19 7.08
C SER A 293 -0.32 -8.84 6.02
N LYS A 294 -0.44 -7.56 5.65
CA LYS A 294 -1.29 -7.12 4.52
C LYS A 294 -0.45 -6.89 3.27
N LEU A 295 -0.89 -7.48 2.17
CA LEU A 295 -0.24 -7.34 0.85
C LEU A 295 -0.53 -5.98 0.20
N SER A 296 -1.75 -5.47 0.41
CA SER A 296 -2.19 -4.16 -0.04
C SER A 296 -2.62 -3.37 1.17
N TYR A 297 -2.08 -2.16 1.29
CA TYR A 297 -2.39 -1.24 2.37
C TYR A 297 -2.19 0.17 1.85
N TYR A 298 -3.09 1.06 2.21
CA TYR A 298 -2.95 2.48 1.94
C TYR A 298 -3.41 3.24 3.17
N SER A 299 -2.50 4.02 3.75
CA SER A 299 -2.79 4.79 4.96
C SER A 299 -2.14 6.16 4.92
N ILE A 300 -2.78 7.07 5.64
CA ILE A 300 -2.27 8.41 5.90
C ILE A 300 -2.44 8.65 7.39
N ALA A 301 -1.33 8.58 8.11
CA ALA A 301 -1.26 8.92 9.53
C ALA A 301 -0.83 10.38 9.65
N THR A 302 -1.52 11.20 10.44
CA THR A 302 -1.10 12.59 10.65
C THR A 302 -0.33 12.71 11.96
N ILE A 303 0.90 13.20 11.92
CA ILE A 303 1.68 13.53 13.12
C ILE A 303 1.44 15.00 13.47
N ASP A 304 1.00 15.25 14.68
CA ASP A 304 0.96 16.58 15.29
C ASP A 304 2.31 16.91 15.92
N CYS A 305 2.88 18.04 15.50
CA CYS A 305 4.09 18.60 16.05
C CYS A 305 3.77 19.90 16.78
N GLU A 306 3.74 19.82 18.12
CA GLU A 306 3.60 20.98 19.00
C GLU A 306 4.98 21.64 19.18
N TYR A 307 5.07 22.95 18.93
CA TYR A 307 6.29 23.72 19.15
C TYR A 307 6.01 25.04 19.88
N GLU A 308 7.01 25.49 20.63
CA GLU A 308 6.96 26.73 21.41
C GLU A 308 7.82 27.80 20.72
N PHE A 309 7.21 28.97 20.48
CA PHE A 309 7.86 30.17 19.97
C PHE A 309 7.33 31.40 20.72
N ASN A 310 8.23 32.28 21.19
CA ASN A 310 7.85 33.46 21.98
C ASN A 310 6.88 33.14 23.14
N SER A 311 7.13 32.03 23.85
CA SER A 311 6.31 31.53 24.97
C SER A 311 4.85 31.23 24.63
N LYS A 312 4.56 31.00 23.35
CA LYS A 312 3.26 30.51 22.85
C LYS A 312 3.46 29.15 22.18
N LEU A 313 2.45 28.29 22.29
CA LEU A 313 2.39 27.01 21.59
C LEU A 313 1.72 27.18 20.23
N TYR A 314 2.24 26.43 19.27
CA TYR A 314 1.82 26.36 17.89
C TYR A 314 1.86 24.89 17.46
N HIS A 315 1.10 24.56 16.42
CA HIS A 315 1.04 23.21 15.87
C HIS A 315 1.38 23.26 14.38
N THR A 316 2.05 22.21 13.90
CA THR A 316 2.18 21.92 12.47
C THR A 316 1.98 20.43 12.26
N TYR A 317 1.43 20.06 11.10
CA TYR A 317 1.00 18.69 10.82
C TYR A 317 1.85 18.02 9.74
N ILE A 318 2.21 16.77 9.97
CA ILE A 318 2.94 15.92 9.03
C ILE A 318 2.03 14.75 8.61
N PRO A 319 1.30 14.85 7.49
CA PRO A 319 0.68 13.70 6.85
C PRO A 319 1.75 12.71 6.37
N VAL A 320 1.79 11.56 7.03
CA VAL A 320 2.61 10.41 6.72
C VAL A 320 1.81 9.44 5.87
N GLN A 321 1.97 9.57 4.55
CA GLN A 321 1.38 8.66 3.57
C GLN A 321 2.29 7.44 3.35
N TYR A 322 1.74 6.24 3.51
CA TYR A 322 2.44 4.99 3.20
C TYR A 322 1.51 3.98 2.54
N ASN A 323 2.05 3.27 1.55
CA ASN A 323 1.29 2.33 0.75
C ASN A 323 2.14 1.15 0.26
N CYS A 324 1.52 -0.02 0.14
CA CYS A 324 2.14 -1.17 -0.54
C CYS A 324 1.90 -1.05 -2.03
N PHE A 325 2.96 -0.74 -2.79
CA PHE A 325 2.90 -0.65 -4.24
C PHE A 325 3.31 -1.97 -4.87
N LEU A 326 2.32 -2.82 -5.13
CA LEU A 326 2.51 -4.05 -5.91
C LEU A 326 2.66 -3.70 -7.39
N ASN A 327 3.56 -4.36 -8.10
CA ASN A 327 3.64 -4.22 -9.55
C ASN A 327 2.38 -4.79 -10.25
N ALA A 328 2.20 -4.49 -11.52
CA ALA A 328 1.05 -4.85 -12.34
C ALA A 328 0.82 -6.36 -12.36
N TYR A 329 1.89 -7.15 -12.46
CA TYR A 329 1.80 -8.61 -12.50
C TYR A 329 1.50 -9.20 -11.12
N GLU A 330 2.02 -8.63 -10.04
CA GLU A 330 1.66 -9.02 -8.66
C GLU A 330 0.18 -8.73 -8.39
N MET A 331 -0.27 -7.51 -8.72
CA MET A 331 -1.67 -7.14 -8.61
C MET A 331 -2.56 -8.09 -9.42
N TYR A 332 -2.17 -8.42 -10.65
CA TYR A 332 -2.92 -9.34 -11.51
C TYR A 332 -2.96 -10.77 -10.94
N ALA A 333 -1.80 -11.27 -10.49
CA ALA A 333 -1.68 -12.59 -9.87
C ALA A 333 -2.63 -12.73 -8.67
N VAL A 334 -2.74 -11.69 -7.86
CA VAL A 334 -3.63 -11.65 -6.67
C VAL A 334 -5.10 -11.47 -7.06
N CYS A 335 -5.41 -10.48 -7.89
CA CYS A 335 -6.79 -10.09 -8.17
C CYS A 335 -7.49 -11.08 -9.09
N VAL A 336 -6.77 -11.63 -10.07
CA VAL A 336 -7.32 -12.44 -11.14
C VAL A 336 -7.04 -13.92 -10.93
N ASP A 337 -5.76 -14.27 -10.76
CA ASP A 337 -5.32 -15.67 -10.72
C ASP A 337 -5.29 -16.28 -9.32
N LYS A 338 -5.52 -15.46 -8.28
CA LYS A 338 -5.57 -15.85 -6.86
C LYS A 338 -4.29 -16.54 -6.37
N LYS A 339 -3.14 -16.05 -6.83
CA LYS A 339 -1.83 -16.51 -6.39
C LYS A 339 -1.39 -15.85 -5.09
N ASP A 340 -0.62 -16.60 -4.31
CA ASP A 340 -0.04 -16.12 -3.06
C ASP A 340 1.27 -15.38 -3.33
N ILE A 341 1.20 -14.05 -3.27
CA ILE A 341 2.35 -13.15 -3.35
C ILE A 341 2.83 -12.75 -1.95
N LEU A 342 1.97 -12.85 -0.93
CA LEU A 342 2.27 -12.37 0.42
C LEU A 342 3.42 -13.14 1.05
N SER A 343 3.48 -14.45 0.83
CA SER A 343 4.53 -15.32 1.39
C SER A 343 5.94 -14.87 0.98
N TYR A 344 6.15 -14.39 -0.25
CA TYR A 344 7.44 -13.79 -0.65
C TYR A 344 7.85 -12.65 0.29
N TYR A 345 6.93 -11.71 0.51
CA TYR A 345 7.21 -10.54 1.32
C TYR A 345 7.40 -10.88 2.79
N THR A 346 6.53 -11.70 3.38
CA THR A 346 6.54 -11.96 4.82
C THR A 346 7.52 -13.04 5.26
N GLU A 347 7.88 -13.98 4.38
CA GLU A 347 8.80 -15.07 4.70
C GLU A 347 10.22 -14.81 4.21
N TYR A 348 10.40 -14.17 3.04
CA TYR A 348 11.71 -13.97 2.42
C TYR A 348 12.18 -12.52 2.46
N ALA A 349 11.47 -11.61 1.79
CA ALA A 349 11.92 -10.23 1.61
C ALA A 349 12.11 -9.50 2.95
N TYR A 350 11.20 -9.73 3.91
CA TYR A 350 11.31 -9.20 5.26
C TYR A 350 12.59 -9.62 5.97
N GLU A 351 12.93 -10.92 5.95
CA GLU A 351 14.13 -11.44 6.63
C GLU A 351 15.42 -10.97 5.96
N LYS A 352 15.41 -10.78 4.64
CA LYS A 352 16.61 -10.44 3.86
C LYS A 352 16.93 -8.98 3.81
N PHE A 353 15.91 -8.15 3.67
CA PHE A 353 16.10 -6.74 3.41
C PHE A 353 15.81 -5.89 4.64
N ASN A 354 15.49 -6.50 5.78
CA ASN A 354 15.21 -5.81 7.04
C ASN A 354 16.22 -4.67 7.28
N ASP A 355 17.53 -4.94 7.23
CA ASP A 355 18.57 -3.95 7.51
C ASP A 355 18.65 -2.77 6.51
N ILE A 356 17.96 -2.84 5.37
CA ILE A 356 17.89 -1.79 4.33
C ILE A 356 16.60 -0.97 4.46
N TRP A 357 15.59 -1.51 5.16
CA TRP A 357 14.27 -0.88 5.35
C TRP A 357 14.06 -0.33 6.78
N TRP A 358 15.10 -0.34 7.64
CA TRP A 358 15.11 0.18 9.02
C TRP A 358 16.14 1.27 9.28
#